data_AF-A0A1F4XEQ7-F1
#
_entry.id   AF-A0A1F4XEQ7-F1
#
_cell.length_a   1.000
_cell.length_b   1.000
_cell.length_c   1.000
_cell.angle_alpha   90.00
_cell.angle_beta   90.00
_cell.angle_gamma   90.00
#
_symmetry.space_group_name_H-M   'P 1'
#
loop_
_entity.id
_entity.type
_entity.pdbx_description
1 polymer ?
#
loop_
_entity_poly.entity_id
_entity_poly.type
_entity_poly.pdbx_seq_one_letter_code
_entity_poly.pdbx_strand_id
1 'polypeptide(L)'
;MESSKNSNIIQLVLVAALVGAAFYIGSLSSKVGKLEEANKNTGAPSQGAEVPATFDSVALASSLGLDSGAFKTCVDNRDTKSRVEEEEKGGQSAGVQGTPGIILFDTQTGNSAVIPGAVDSATMQLFLDNVIAGKSTTLGTQEFKLEKVESLIALNDADYVKGDKSSRVLLFEYSDYDCPFCKRVHPTLQTLLDSNAGKVAWIYRQFPLDQLHPTARSKSEAALCAGKLGGNDAFWAFSDALAKL
;
A
#
# COMPACT_ATOMS: atom_id res chain seq x y z
N MET A 1 -11.49 10.54 78.32
CA MET A 1 -10.64 9.34 78.11
C MET A 1 -10.95 8.75 76.74
N GLU A 2 -10.41 9.31 75.65
CA GLU A 2 -10.63 8.75 74.30
C GLU A 2 -9.62 9.34 73.28
N SER A 3 -8.31 9.15 73.48
CA SER A 3 -7.30 9.68 72.54
C SER A 3 -5.98 8.91 72.48
N SER A 4 -5.96 7.61 72.81
CA SER A 4 -4.71 6.80 72.80
C SER A 4 -4.80 5.48 72.01
N LYS A 5 -5.99 5.03 71.59
CA LYS A 5 -6.13 3.73 70.89
C LYS A 5 -5.92 3.77 69.36
N ASN A 6 -5.89 4.95 68.73
CA ASN A 6 -5.88 5.04 67.25
C ASN A 6 -4.48 5.12 66.60
N SER A 7 -3.40 5.36 67.37
CA SER A 7 -2.05 5.48 66.79
C SER A 7 -1.38 4.13 66.50
N ASN A 8 -1.66 3.10 67.31
CA ASN A 8 -1.03 1.78 67.15
C ASN A 8 -1.64 0.96 66.00
N ILE A 9 -2.91 1.18 65.68
CA ILE A 9 -3.59 0.48 64.58
C ILE A 9 -3.10 1.00 63.22
N ILE A 10 -2.85 2.31 63.11
CA ILE A 10 -2.36 2.93 61.86
C ILE A 10 -0.90 2.52 61.57
N GLN A 11 -0.03 2.41 62.59
CA GLN A 11 1.33 1.91 62.39
C GLN A 11 1.39 0.42 62.02
N LEU A 12 0.51 -0.43 62.56
CA LEU A 12 0.46 -1.86 62.23
C LEU A 12 -0.02 -2.12 60.78
N VAL A 13 -0.92 -1.30 60.26
CA VAL A 13 -1.42 -1.43 58.87
C VAL A 13 -0.36 -0.99 57.84
N LEU A 14 0.45 0.03 58.16
CA LEU A 14 1.52 0.52 57.26
C LEU A 14 2.72 -0.43 57.16
N VAL A 15 3.08 -1.15 58.22
CA VAL A 15 4.18 -2.14 58.18
C VAL A 15 3.75 -3.40 57.40
N ALA A 16 2.49 -3.83 57.51
CA ALA A 16 1.97 -4.97 56.74
C ALA A 16 1.92 -4.69 55.22
N ALA A 17 1.63 -3.46 54.81
CA ALA A 17 1.59 -3.08 53.40
C ALA A 17 2.98 -3.05 52.72
N LEU A 18 4.04 -2.68 53.46
CA LEU A 18 5.41 -2.63 52.93
C LEU A 18 6.07 -4.02 52.80
N VAL A 19 5.73 -4.98 53.66
CA VAL A 19 6.23 -6.36 53.57
C VAL A 19 5.54 -7.14 52.43
N GLY A 20 4.26 -6.86 52.15
CA GLY A 20 3.53 -7.46 51.03
C GLY A 20 4.04 -7.06 49.64
N ALA A 21 4.53 -5.82 49.49
CA ALA A 21 5.07 -5.34 48.22
C ALA A 21 6.42 -5.99 47.86
N ALA A 22 7.26 -6.34 48.84
CA ALA A 22 8.55 -7.00 48.60
C ALA A 22 8.41 -8.46 48.13
N PHE A 23 7.31 -9.16 48.49
CA PHE A 23 7.07 -10.54 48.06
C PHE A 23 6.51 -10.65 46.63
N TYR A 24 5.90 -9.58 46.09
CA TYR A 24 5.36 -9.58 44.73
C TYR A 24 6.40 -9.29 43.65
N ILE A 25 7.46 -8.54 43.97
CA ILE A 25 8.53 -8.19 43.02
C ILE A 25 9.49 -9.37 42.80
N GLY A 26 9.63 -10.28 43.78
CA GLY A 26 10.46 -11.49 43.66
C GLY A 26 9.91 -12.58 42.74
N SER A 27 8.59 -12.62 42.48
CA SER A 27 7.96 -13.68 41.68
C SER A 27 7.93 -13.43 40.17
N LEU A 28 8.29 -12.22 39.72
CA LEU A 28 8.38 -11.87 38.30
C LEU A 28 9.76 -12.09 37.70
N SER A 29 10.84 -11.99 38.50
CA SER A 29 12.22 -12.19 38.00
C SER A 29 12.50 -13.64 37.56
N SER A 30 11.85 -14.62 38.20
CA SER A 30 12.01 -16.04 37.90
C SER A 30 11.26 -16.52 36.64
N LYS A 31 10.32 -15.72 36.10
CA LYS A 31 9.64 -16.00 34.82
C LYS A 31 10.28 -15.34 33.60
N VAL A 32 11.11 -14.30 33.78
CA VAL A 32 11.82 -13.65 32.68
C VAL A 32 13.06 -14.48 32.26
N GLY A 33 13.78 -15.06 33.22
CA GLY A 33 14.97 -15.89 32.93
C GLY A 33 14.68 -17.19 32.16
N LYS A 34 13.44 -17.69 32.15
CA LYS A 34 13.05 -18.92 31.42
C LYS A 34 12.58 -18.68 29.98
N LEU A 35 12.48 -17.43 29.53
CA LEU A 35 12.16 -17.10 28.14
C LEU A 35 13.41 -16.79 27.32
N GLU A 36 14.52 -16.36 27.94
CA GLU A 36 15.78 -16.09 27.23
C GLU A 36 16.60 -17.34 26.89
N GLU A 37 16.41 -18.47 27.59
CA GLU A 37 17.11 -19.72 27.27
C GLU A 37 16.44 -20.56 26.17
N ALA A 38 15.17 -20.30 25.84
CA ALA A 38 14.49 -20.97 24.73
C ALA A 38 14.91 -20.43 23.35
N ASN A 39 15.61 -19.30 23.29
CA ASN A 39 16.02 -18.64 22.03
C ASN A 39 17.51 -18.82 21.69
N LYS A 40 18.25 -19.68 22.41
CA LYS A 40 19.70 -19.81 22.24
C LYS A 40 20.22 -21.12 21.69
N ASN A 41 19.38 -22.11 21.37
CA ASN A 41 19.87 -23.34 20.72
C ASN A 41 18.79 -24.09 19.92
N THR A 42 18.60 -23.68 18.66
CA THR A 42 18.41 -24.63 17.56
C THR A 42 19.36 -24.24 16.43
N GLY A 43 20.22 -25.19 16.04
CA GLY A 43 21.32 -24.99 15.09
C GLY A 43 20.88 -24.87 13.62
N ALA A 44 21.81 -24.31 12.84
CA ALA A 44 21.83 -24.15 11.38
C ALA A 44 21.83 -25.50 10.60
N PRO A 45 21.95 -25.53 9.25
CA PRO A 45 21.45 -24.63 8.21
C PRO A 45 20.47 -25.36 7.25
N SER A 46 19.32 -24.77 6.91
CA SER A 46 18.59 -25.19 5.71
C SER A 46 19.09 -24.38 4.52
N GLN A 47 20.11 -24.89 3.83
CA GLN A 47 20.26 -24.57 2.41
C GLN A 47 19.08 -25.19 1.65
N GLY A 48 18.45 -24.42 0.76
CA GLY A 48 17.56 -24.97 -0.26
C GLY A 48 16.10 -24.51 -0.24
N ALA A 49 15.82 -23.26 0.12
CA ALA A 49 14.86 -22.53 -0.70
C ALA A 49 15.71 -21.69 -1.65
N GLU A 50 15.59 -21.89 -2.96
CA GLU A 50 16.09 -20.89 -3.90
C GLU A 50 15.44 -19.56 -3.50
N VAL A 51 16.25 -18.64 -2.98
CA VAL A 51 15.86 -17.24 -2.89
C VAL A 51 15.53 -16.86 -4.34
N PRO A 52 14.27 -16.52 -4.67
CA PRO A 52 13.92 -16.13 -6.02
C PRO A 52 14.88 -15.03 -6.44
N ALA A 53 15.42 -15.12 -7.65
CA ALA A 53 16.39 -14.17 -8.20
C ALA A 53 16.02 -12.75 -7.74
N THR A 54 16.88 -12.13 -6.93
CA THR A 54 16.63 -10.80 -6.41
C THR A 54 16.37 -9.87 -7.58
N PHE A 55 15.18 -9.30 -7.64
CA PHE A 55 14.81 -8.33 -8.67
C PHE A 55 15.87 -7.22 -8.71
N ASP A 56 16.60 -7.13 -9.82
CA ASP A 56 17.62 -6.11 -10.03
C ASP A 56 16.98 -4.87 -10.66
N SER A 57 16.54 -3.96 -9.80
CA SER A 57 15.92 -2.70 -10.21
C SER A 57 16.87 -1.80 -10.99
N VAL A 58 18.17 -1.87 -10.71
CA VAL A 58 19.20 -1.05 -11.38
C VAL A 58 19.41 -1.55 -12.80
N ALA A 59 19.50 -2.88 -12.99
CA ALA A 59 19.59 -3.47 -14.32
C ALA A 59 18.34 -3.15 -15.17
N LEU A 60 17.13 -3.25 -14.58
CA LEU A 60 15.90 -2.87 -15.27
C LEU A 60 15.93 -1.38 -15.67
N ALA A 61 16.26 -0.48 -14.74
CA ALA A 61 16.36 0.94 -15.02
C ALA A 61 17.37 1.25 -16.15
N SER A 62 18.54 0.62 -16.10
CA SER A 62 19.60 0.74 -17.12
C SER A 62 19.11 0.30 -18.50
N SER A 63 18.41 -0.84 -18.58
CA SER A 63 17.83 -1.35 -19.83
C SER A 63 16.76 -0.43 -20.43
N LEU A 64 16.15 0.43 -19.61
CA LEU A 64 15.18 1.45 -20.01
C LEU A 64 15.84 2.81 -20.30
N GLY A 65 17.18 2.87 -20.27
CA GLY A 65 17.96 4.07 -20.61
C GLY A 65 18.17 5.05 -19.46
N LEU A 66 17.86 4.67 -18.21
CA LEU A 66 18.13 5.50 -17.04
C LEU A 66 19.59 5.39 -16.59
N ASP A 67 20.13 6.50 -16.07
CA ASP A 67 21.46 6.51 -15.47
C ASP A 67 21.50 5.57 -14.25
N SER A 68 22.30 4.51 -14.34
CA SER A 68 22.34 3.45 -13.33
C SER A 68 22.91 3.93 -12.00
N GLY A 69 23.84 4.90 -12.02
CA GLY A 69 24.43 5.47 -10.80
C GLY A 69 23.42 6.31 -10.03
N ALA A 70 22.78 7.27 -10.70
CA ALA A 70 21.73 8.11 -10.13
C ALA A 70 20.52 7.28 -9.66
N PHE A 71 20.13 6.27 -10.45
CA PHE A 71 19.06 5.36 -10.05
C PHE A 71 19.41 4.58 -8.80
N LYS A 72 20.62 3.98 -8.75
CA LYS A 72 21.11 3.27 -7.57
C LYS A 72 21.13 4.17 -6.34
N THR A 73 21.62 5.41 -6.48
CA THR A 73 21.60 6.39 -5.37
C THR A 73 20.17 6.68 -4.90
N CYS A 74 19.21 6.86 -5.82
CA CYS A 74 17.82 7.12 -5.46
C CYS A 74 17.21 5.97 -4.62
N VAL A 75 17.44 4.71 -5.05
CA VAL A 75 16.91 3.54 -4.33
C VAL A 75 17.65 3.26 -3.03
N ASP A 76 18.98 3.38 -2.99
CA ASP A 76 19.78 3.15 -1.78
C ASP A 76 19.43 4.17 -0.68
N ASN A 77 19.22 5.43 -1.06
CA ASN A 77 18.84 6.50 -0.14
C ASN A 77 17.35 6.49 0.22
N ARG A 78 16.56 5.65 -0.46
CA ARG A 78 15.10 5.59 -0.33
C ARG A 78 14.44 6.96 -0.52
N ASP A 79 14.90 7.70 -1.51
CA ASP A 79 14.47 9.08 -1.80
C ASP A 79 12.95 9.22 -2.00
N THR A 80 12.29 8.14 -2.42
CA THR A 80 10.87 8.10 -2.76
C THR A 80 10.01 7.43 -1.69
N LYS A 81 10.60 6.97 -0.58
CA LYS A 81 9.90 6.30 0.53
C LYS A 81 8.67 7.09 1.00
N SER A 82 8.85 8.38 1.30
CA SER A 82 7.76 9.21 1.83
C SER A 82 6.61 9.35 0.84
N ARG A 83 6.91 9.36 -0.46
CA ARG A 83 5.88 9.40 -1.51
C ARG A 83 5.11 8.07 -1.57
N VAL A 84 5.77 6.92 -1.44
CA VAL A 84 5.07 5.62 -1.34
C VAL A 84 4.14 5.61 -0.12
N GLU A 85 4.60 6.08 1.05
CA GLU A 85 3.78 6.13 2.27
C GLU A 85 2.60 7.10 2.15
N GLU A 86 2.76 8.20 1.41
CA GLU A 86 1.70 9.17 1.13
C GLU A 86 0.63 8.57 0.21
N GLU A 87 1.03 7.94 -0.90
CA GLU A 87 0.11 7.31 -1.85
C GLU A 87 -0.67 6.16 -1.19
N GLU A 88 -0.01 5.35 -0.35
CA GLU A 88 -0.63 4.28 0.42
C GLU A 88 -1.70 4.81 1.40
N LYS A 89 -1.38 5.84 2.18
CA LYS A 89 -2.34 6.49 3.10
C LYS A 89 -3.49 7.16 2.33
N GLY A 90 -3.20 7.73 1.17
CA GLY A 90 -4.20 8.28 0.27
C GLY A 90 -5.19 7.20 -0.18
N GLY A 91 -4.71 6.03 -0.57
CA GLY A 91 -5.55 4.88 -0.91
C GLY A 91 -6.42 4.43 0.25
N GLN A 92 -5.84 4.29 1.45
CA GLN A 92 -6.58 3.90 2.66
C GLN A 92 -7.71 4.90 2.97
N SER A 93 -7.41 6.19 2.86
CA SER A 93 -8.38 7.28 3.07
C SER A 93 -9.47 7.31 2.01
N ALA A 94 -9.16 6.86 0.78
CA ALA A 94 -10.11 6.65 -0.30
C ALA A 94 -10.88 5.31 -0.19
N GLY A 95 -10.71 4.56 0.90
CA GLY A 95 -11.42 3.30 1.15
C GLY A 95 -10.81 2.06 0.47
N VAL A 96 -9.62 2.18 -0.12
CA VAL A 96 -8.89 1.05 -0.69
C VAL A 96 -8.41 0.14 0.44
N GLN A 97 -8.85 -1.12 0.40
CA GLN A 97 -8.53 -2.15 1.40
C GLN A 97 -7.65 -3.28 0.84
N GLY A 98 -7.33 -3.24 -0.44
CA GLY A 98 -6.53 -4.25 -1.13
C GLY A 98 -6.28 -3.86 -2.58
N THR A 99 -5.49 -4.67 -3.27
CA THR A 99 -5.02 -4.37 -4.63
C THR A 99 -5.51 -5.40 -5.66
N PRO A 100 -5.86 -4.98 -6.89
CA PRO A 100 -5.89 -3.60 -7.35
C PRO A 100 -7.08 -2.84 -6.74
N GLY A 101 -6.84 -1.64 -6.24
CA GLY A 101 -7.89 -0.70 -5.83
C GLY A 101 -8.15 0.26 -6.98
N ILE A 102 -9.21 0.05 -7.76
CA ILE A 102 -9.48 0.84 -8.96
C ILE A 102 -10.67 1.76 -8.72
N ILE A 103 -10.50 3.04 -9.07
CA ILE A 103 -11.52 4.06 -8.94
C ILE A 103 -11.63 4.83 -10.26
N LEU A 104 -12.83 4.88 -10.82
CA LEU A 104 -13.15 5.77 -11.93
C LEU A 104 -13.76 7.06 -11.37
N PHE A 105 -13.28 8.20 -11.85
CA PHE A 105 -13.79 9.52 -11.47
C PHE A 105 -14.11 10.35 -12.72
N ASP A 106 -15.38 10.72 -12.91
CA ASP A 106 -15.83 11.61 -13.98
C ASP A 106 -15.66 13.08 -13.54
N THR A 107 -14.64 13.73 -14.08
CA THR A 107 -14.27 15.13 -13.77
C THR A 107 -15.35 16.15 -14.10
N GLN A 108 -16.30 15.82 -14.99
CA GLN A 108 -17.37 16.74 -15.38
C GLN A 108 -18.54 16.73 -14.40
N THR A 109 -18.79 15.58 -13.76
CA THR A 109 -19.99 15.37 -12.94
C THR A 109 -19.67 15.14 -11.46
N GLY A 110 -18.41 14.81 -11.13
CA GLY A 110 -17.99 14.35 -9.81
C GLY A 110 -18.49 12.94 -9.47
N ASN A 111 -19.03 12.21 -10.45
CA ASN A 111 -19.42 10.81 -10.27
C ASN A 111 -18.18 9.93 -10.10
N SER A 112 -18.26 8.95 -9.21
CA SER A 112 -17.21 7.98 -9.03
C SER A 112 -17.75 6.56 -8.88
N ALA A 113 -16.93 5.59 -9.28
CA ALA A 113 -17.21 4.18 -9.10
C ALA A 113 -15.94 3.44 -8.64
N VAL A 114 -16.07 2.65 -7.59
CA VAL A 114 -15.02 1.74 -7.12
C VAL A 114 -15.23 0.37 -7.78
N ILE A 115 -14.18 -0.17 -8.38
CA ILE A 115 -14.22 -1.45 -9.07
C ILE A 115 -13.66 -2.53 -8.15
N PRO A 116 -14.37 -3.67 -7.99
CA PRO A 116 -13.96 -4.74 -7.08
C PRO A 116 -12.78 -5.54 -7.65
N GLY A 117 -11.55 -5.04 -7.43
CA GLY A 117 -10.35 -5.75 -7.84
C GLY A 117 -10.22 -5.90 -9.36
N ALA A 118 -9.60 -7.00 -9.78
CA ALA A 118 -9.30 -7.25 -11.18
C ALA A 118 -10.52 -7.83 -11.92
N VAL A 119 -11.03 -7.07 -12.89
CA VAL A 119 -12.13 -7.46 -13.80
C VAL A 119 -11.66 -7.53 -15.25
N ASP A 120 -12.50 -8.07 -16.14
CA ASP A 120 -12.23 -8.10 -17.59
C ASP A 120 -12.55 -6.76 -18.29
N SER A 121 -12.14 -6.63 -19.56
CA SER A 121 -12.32 -5.40 -20.33
C SER A 121 -13.79 -5.02 -20.56
N ALA A 122 -14.67 -6.01 -20.72
CA ALA A 122 -16.10 -5.74 -20.92
C ALA A 122 -16.74 -5.16 -19.65
N THR A 123 -16.38 -5.73 -18.49
CA THR A 123 -16.81 -5.25 -17.18
C THR A 123 -16.24 -3.86 -16.90
N MET A 124 -14.96 -3.63 -17.20
CA MET A 124 -14.33 -2.33 -17.05
C MET A 124 -15.01 -1.26 -17.92
N GLN A 125 -15.34 -1.58 -19.18
CA GLN A 125 -16.10 -0.69 -20.06
C GLN A 125 -17.51 -0.40 -19.52
N LEU A 126 -18.19 -1.40 -18.95
CA LEU A 126 -19.50 -1.21 -18.33
C LEU A 126 -19.44 -0.21 -17.17
N PHE A 127 -18.43 -0.30 -16.29
CA PHE A 127 -18.23 0.68 -15.23
C PHE A 127 -17.97 2.08 -15.77
N LEU A 128 -17.15 2.20 -16.83
CA LEU A 128 -16.86 3.47 -17.49
C LEU A 128 -18.13 4.11 -18.06
N ASP A 129 -18.95 3.34 -18.77
CA ASP A 129 -20.19 3.83 -19.36
C ASP A 129 -21.18 4.27 -18.26
N ASN A 130 -21.28 3.52 -17.17
CA ASN A 130 -22.18 3.81 -16.06
C ASN A 130 -21.75 5.04 -15.25
N VAL A 131 -20.45 5.21 -14.96
CA VAL A 131 -19.97 6.41 -14.23
C VAL A 131 -20.24 7.69 -15.03
N ILE A 132 -20.03 7.62 -16.35
CA ILE A 132 -20.33 8.70 -17.31
C ILE A 132 -21.84 8.98 -17.38
N ALA A 133 -22.67 7.94 -17.36
CA ALA A 133 -24.13 8.04 -17.42
C ALA A 133 -24.78 8.39 -16.07
N GLY A 134 -24.01 8.41 -14.98
CA GLY A 134 -24.54 8.63 -13.63
C GLY A 134 -25.40 7.48 -13.11
N LYS A 135 -25.01 6.24 -13.39
CA LYS A 135 -25.71 5.02 -12.98
C LYS A 135 -24.85 4.12 -12.10
N SER A 136 -25.47 3.40 -11.17
CA SER A 136 -24.86 2.26 -10.49
C SER A 136 -24.56 1.13 -11.48
N THR A 137 -23.57 0.29 -11.16
CA THR A 137 -23.22 -0.89 -11.96
C THR A 137 -23.66 -2.17 -11.25
N THR A 138 -24.30 -3.10 -11.95
CA THR A 138 -24.70 -4.39 -11.37
C THR A 138 -23.93 -5.52 -12.06
N LEU A 139 -23.22 -6.33 -11.27
CA LEU A 139 -22.56 -7.55 -11.73
C LEU A 139 -23.18 -8.75 -11.03
N GLY A 140 -23.88 -9.59 -11.80
CA GLY A 140 -24.63 -10.71 -11.22
C GLY A 140 -25.68 -10.20 -10.23
N THR A 141 -25.57 -10.60 -8.96
CA THR A 141 -26.46 -10.18 -7.87
C THR A 141 -25.94 -8.98 -7.07
N GLN A 142 -24.71 -8.51 -7.35
CA GLN A 142 -24.08 -7.45 -6.59
C GLN A 142 -24.24 -6.10 -7.31
N GLU A 143 -24.76 -5.11 -6.58
CA GLU A 143 -24.81 -3.72 -7.02
C GLU A 143 -23.62 -2.93 -6.46
N PHE A 144 -22.91 -2.25 -7.35
CA PHE A 144 -21.86 -1.28 -7.08
C PHE A 144 -22.46 0.10 -7.26
N LYS A 145 -22.75 0.75 -6.13
CA LYS A 145 -23.40 2.05 -6.12
C LYS A 145 -22.48 3.11 -6.69
N LEU A 146 -23.07 4.00 -7.49
CA LEU A 146 -22.40 5.21 -7.88
C LEU A 146 -22.20 6.10 -6.65
N GLU A 147 -21.01 6.65 -6.51
CA GLU A 147 -20.67 7.56 -5.44
C GLU A 147 -20.41 8.97 -5.99
N LYS A 148 -20.37 9.95 -5.07
CA LYS A 148 -19.94 11.31 -5.33
C LYS A 148 -18.71 11.56 -4.45
N VAL A 149 -17.52 11.42 -5.03
CA VAL A 149 -16.29 11.79 -4.32
C VAL A 149 -16.10 13.29 -4.44
N GLU A 150 -16.44 14.03 -3.39
CA GLU A 150 -16.36 15.50 -3.38
C GLU A 150 -14.94 16.06 -3.11
N SER A 151 -13.94 15.25 -2.77
CA SER A 151 -12.55 15.76 -2.63
C SER A 151 -11.45 14.71 -2.45
N LEU A 152 -11.80 13.44 -2.17
CA LEU A 152 -10.84 12.45 -1.64
C LEU A 152 -9.80 11.96 -2.65
N ILE A 153 -9.96 12.26 -3.94
CA ILE A 153 -9.04 11.87 -4.99
C ILE A 153 -8.75 13.09 -5.86
N ALA A 154 -8.10 14.09 -5.28
CA ALA A 154 -7.50 15.13 -6.09
C ALA A 154 -6.34 14.51 -6.90
N LEU A 155 -6.33 14.75 -8.21
CA LEU A 155 -5.13 14.58 -9.02
C LEU A 155 -4.03 15.43 -8.39
N ASN A 156 -2.91 14.81 -8.05
CA ASN A 156 -1.73 15.50 -7.56
C ASN A 156 -0.84 15.84 -8.77
N ASP A 157 -0.26 17.03 -8.83
CA ASP A 157 0.67 17.40 -9.91
C ASP A 157 1.91 16.47 -9.98
N ALA A 158 2.20 15.73 -8.90
CA ALA A 158 3.23 14.70 -8.86
C ALA A 158 2.80 13.34 -9.44
N ASP A 159 1.51 13.12 -9.68
CA ASP A 159 0.99 11.87 -10.25
C ASP A 159 1.58 11.62 -11.64
N TYR A 160 1.94 10.37 -11.89
CA TYR A 160 2.29 9.93 -13.24
C TYR A 160 1.03 9.46 -13.96
N VAL A 161 0.85 9.91 -15.19
CA VAL A 161 -0.39 9.79 -15.96
C VAL A 161 -0.12 9.15 -17.31
N LYS A 162 -0.88 8.11 -17.65
CA LYS A 162 -0.94 7.54 -19.00
C LYS A 162 -2.21 8.05 -19.67
N GLY A 163 -2.06 8.75 -20.79
CA GLY A 163 -3.14 9.52 -21.43
C GLY A 163 -3.13 11.00 -21.05
N ASP A 164 -4.20 11.72 -21.38
CA ASP A 164 -4.30 13.17 -21.14
C ASP A 164 -4.92 13.46 -19.77
N LYS A 165 -4.22 14.18 -18.89
CA LYS A 165 -4.73 14.55 -17.55
C LYS A 165 -6.02 15.38 -17.55
N SER A 166 -6.40 15.96 -18.69
CA SER A 166 -7.67 16.67 -18.90
C SER A 166 -8.80 15.77 -19.42
N SER A 167 -8.55 14.46 -19.54
CA SER A 167 -9.54 13.45 -19.89
C SER A 167 -10.75 13.53 -18.97
N ARG A 168 -11.93 13.29 -19.55
CA ARG A 168 -13.19 13.30 -18.80
C ARG A 168 -13.14 12.36 -17.59
N VAL A 169 -12.64 11.15 -17.77
CA VAL A 169 -12.53 10.16 -16.70
C VAL A 169 -11.08 9.97 -16.30
N LEU A 170 -10.82 10.09 -15.00
CA LEU A 170 -9.55 9.71 -14.39
C LEU A 170 -9.72 8.33 -13.74
N LEU A 171 -8.88 7.38 -14.14
CA LEU A 171 -8.78 6.05 -13.56
C LEU A 171 -7.62 6.04 -12.59
N PHE A 172 -7.91 5.98 -11.30
CA PHE A 172 -6.90 5.81 -10.27
C PHE A 172 -6.77 4.33 -9.94
N GLU A 173 -5.56 3.80 -10.06
CA GLU A 173 -5.22 2.45 -9.65
C GLU A 173 -4.23 2.50 -8.48
N TYR A 174 -4.67 2.00 -7.34
CA TYR A 174 -3.81 1.70 -6.20
C TYR A 174 -3.35 0.26 -6.32
N SER A 175 -2.04 0.06 -6.47
CA SER A 175 -1.51 -1.17 -7.01
C SER A 175 -0.23 -1.60 -6.33
N ASP A 176 0.07 -2.89 -6.48
CA ASP A 176 1.21 -3.58 -5.90
C ASP A 176 1.84 -4.43 -7.00
N TYR A 177 3.11 -4.16 -7.31
CA TYR A 177 3.85 -4.84 -8.40
C TYR A 177 4.08 -6.34 -8.19
N ASP A 178 3.85 -6.87 -6.98
CA ASP A 178 3.92 -8.30 -6.67
C ASP A 178 2.54 -8.95 -6.60
N CYS A 179 1.46 -8.17 -6.59
CA CYS A 179 0.11 -8.70 -6.57
C CYS A 179 -0.27 -9.34 -7.92
N PRO A 180 -0.62 -10.65 -7.94
CA PRO A 180 -0.98 -11.34 -9.19
C PRO A 180 -2.26 -10.77 -9.84
N PHE A 181 -3.17 -10.21 -9.05
CA PHE A 181 -4.38 -9.56 -9.56
C PHE A 181 -4.08 -8.22 -10.23
N CYS A 182 -3.12 -7.46 -9.72
CA CYS A 182 -2.66 -6.21 -10.35
C CYS A 182 -2.04 -6.52 -11.72
N LYS A 183 -1.15 -7.52 -11.79
CA LYS A 183 -0.58 -7.98 -13.07
C LYS A 183 -1.65 -8.42 -14.08
N ARG A 184 -2.70 -9.11 -13.60
CA ARG A 184 -3.81 -9.54 -14.45
C ARG A 184 -4.66 -8.39 -14.99
N VAL A 185 -4.90 -7.34 -14.19
CA VAL A 185 -5.72 -6.20 -14.62
C VAL A 185 -4.94 -5.21 -15.49
N HIS A 186 -3.61 -5.17 -15.37
CA HIS A 186 -2.75 -4.28 -16.15
C HIS A 186 -3.07 -4.25 -17.67
N PRO A 187 -3.15 -5.38 -18.40
CA PRO A 187 -3.56 -5.37 -19.82
C PRO A 187 -5.02 -4.97 -20.04
N THR A 188 -5.91 -5.24 -19.07
CA THR A 188 -7.31 -4.77 -19.11
C THR A 188 -7.36 -3.23 -19.10
N LEU A 189 -6.57 -2.60 -18.22
CA LEU A 189 -6.52 -1.13 -18.11
C LEU A 189 -5.91 -0.50 -19.36
N GLN A 190 -4.87 -1.12 -19.94
CA GLN A 190 -4.33 -0.71 -21.24
C GLN A 190 -5.40 -0.75 -22.33
N THR A 191 -6.13 -1.86 -22.42
CA THR A 191 -7.22 -2.01 -23.41
C THR A 191 -8.30 -0.94 -23.23
N LEU A 192 -8.64 -0.62 -21.98
CA LEU A 192 -9.61 0.44 -21.68
C LEU A 192 -9.13 1.80 -22.20
N LEU A 193 -7.86 2.15 -21.95
CA LEU A 193 -7.26 3.39 -22.41
C LEU A 193 -7.25 3.48 -23.94
N ASP A 194 -6.78 2.41 -24.61
CA ASP A 194 -6.68 2.36 -26.07
C ASP A 194 -8.05 2.48 -26.73
N SER A 195 -9.07 1.80 -26.18
CA SER A 195 -10.44 1.83 -26.70
C SER A 195 -11.16 3.16 -26.43
N ASN A 196 -10.65 3.96 -25.50
CA ASN A 196 -11.26 5.22 -25.06
C ASN A 196 -10.26 6.38 -25.15
N ALA A 197 -9.39 6.37 -26.16
CA ALA A 197 -8.36 7.38 -26.35
C ALA A 197 -8.92 8.81 -26.24
N GLY A 198 -8.28 9.64 -25.41
CA GLY A 198 -8.70 11.01 -25.12
C GLY A 198 -9.89 11.17 -24.16
N LYS A 199 -10.49 10.08 -23.69
CA LYS A 199 -11.59 10.11 -22.71
C LYS A 199 -11.18 9.64 -21.32
N VAL A 200 -10.17 8.78 -21.24
CA VAL A 200 -9.69 8.17 -20.00
C VAL A 200 -8.19 8.45 -19.84
N ALA A 201 -7.79 8.84 -18.63
CA ALA A 201 -6.40 8.87 -18.21
C ALA A 201 -6.19 7.93 -17.03
N TRP A 202 -5.08 7.22 -17.02
CA TRP A 202 -4.73 6.30 -15.94
C TRP A 202 -3.65 6.91 -15.05
N ILE A 203 -3.93 6.93 -13.76
CA ILE A 203 -3.04 7.34 -12.69
C ILE A 203 -2.70 6.09 -11.88
N TYR A 204 -1.41 5.78 -11.77
CA TYR A 204 -0.92 4.68 -10.95
C TYR A 204 -0.41 5.22 -9.61
N ARG A 205 -0.89 4.67 -8.50
CA ARG A 205 -0.46 5.00 -7.14
C ARG A 205 -0.01 3.75 -6.40
N GLN A 206 1.06 3.90 -5.64
CA GLN A 206 1.67 2.81 -4.90
C GLN A 206 0.79 2.40 -3.71
N PHE A 207 0.53 1.11 -3.58
CA PHE A 207 -0.17 0.52 -2.45
C PHE A 207 0.46 -0.84 -2.08
N PRO A 208 1.74 -0.88 -1.68
CA PRO A 208 2.43 -2.13 -1.41
C PRO A 208 1.84 -2.83 -0.18
N LEU A 209 1.40 -4.07 -0.36
CA LEU A 209 0.85 -4.91 0.73
C LEU A 209 2.00 -5.64 1.42
N ASP A 210 2.85 -4.92 2.15
CA ASP A 210 4.13 -5.42 2.71
C ASP A 210 4.02 -6.77 3.45
N GLN A 211 2.90 -7.02 4.13
CA GLN A 211 2.65 -8.26 4.87
C GLN A 211 2.43 -9.47 3.95
N LEU A 212 1.96 -9.25 2.73
CA LEU A 212 1.70 -10.26 1.72
C LEU A 212 2.82 -10.34 0.67
N HIS A 213 3.42 -9.19 0.35
CA HIS A 213 4.41 -9.03 -0.70
C HIS A 213 5.63 -8.25 -0.19
N PRO A 214 6.63 -8.94 0.41
CA PRO A 214 7.78 -8.28 1.05
C PRO A 214 8.64 -7.42 0.11
N THR A 215 8.56 -7.65 -1.22
CA THR A 215 9.30 -6.88 -2.23
C THR A 215 8.48 -5.76 -2.89
N ALA A 216 7.19 -5.63 -2.57
CA ALA A 216 6.31 -4.68 -3.22
C ALA A 216 6.74 -3.24 -2.99
N ARG A 217 7.12 -2.90 -1.75
CA ARG A 217 7.56 -1.55 -1.40
C ARG A 217 8.87 -1.16 -2.07
N SER A 218 9.84 -2.06 -2.15
CA SER A 218 11.09 -1.76 -2.86
C SER A 218 10.87 -1.56 -4.36
N LYS A 219 9.96 -2.33 -4.98
CA LYS A 219 9.52 -2.12 -6.36
C LYS A 219 8.77 -0.79 -6.55
N SER A 220 7.93 -0.42 -5.58
CA SER A 220 7.22 0.86 -5.55
C SER A 220 8.19 2.05 -5.53
N GLU A 221 9.17 2.00 -4.63
CA GLU A 221 10.23 3.01 -4.53
C GLU A 221 11.06 3.10 -5.80
N ALA A 222 11.41 1.95 -6.38
CA ALA A 222 12.15 1.86 -7.64
C ALA A 222 11.39 2.48 -8.81
N ALA A 223 10.08 2.21 -8.95
CA ALA A 223 9.26 2.81 -9.99
C ALA A 223 9.18 4.34 -9.83
N LEU A 224 8.98 4.83 -8.61
CA LEU A 224 9.01 6.27 -8.34
C LEU A 224 10.38 6.89 -8.58
N CYS A 225 11.48 6.16 -8.34
CA CYS A 225 12.84 6.60 -8.68
C CYS A 225 13.02 6.71 -10.20
N ALA A 226 12.48 5.77 -10.97
CA ALA A 226 12.47 5.86 -12.44
C ALA A 226 11.75 7.14 -12.90
N GLY A 227 10.58 7.41 -12.32
CA GLY A 227 9.85 8.65 -12.59
C GLY A 227 10.57 9.92 -12.16
N LYS A 228 11.22 9.91 -10.99
CA LYS A 228 12.00 11.05 -10.48
C LYS A 228 13.14 11.43 -11.43
N LEU A 229 13.78 10.43 -12.04
CA LEU A 229 14.96 10.62 -12.88
C LEU A 229 14.65 10.83 -14.36
N GLY A 230 13.61 10.17 -14.88
CA GLY A 230 13.26 10.20 -16.30
C GLY A 230 11.86 10.73 -16.62
N GLY A 231 11.14 11.25 -15.62
CA GLY A 231 9.80 11.81 -15.78
C GLY A 231 8.72 10.74 -16.02
N ASN A 232 7.59 11.21 -16.54
CA ASN A 232 6.39 10.39 -16.73
C ASN A 232 6.63 9.13 -17.57
N ASP A 233 7.33 9.26 -18.69
CA ASP A 233 7.54 8.16 -19.61
C ASP A 233 8.42 7.06 -19.00
N ALA A 234 9.45 7.46 -18.23
CA ALA A 234 10.30 6.51 -17.52
C ALA A 234 9.54 5.77 -16.40
N PHE A 235 8.66 6.46 -15.66
CA PHE A 235 7.81 5.82 -14.67
C PHE A 235 6.92 4.74 -15.31
N TRP A 236 6.24 5.08 -16.41
CA TRP A 236 5.33 4.14 -17.07
C TRP A 236 6.07 2.99 -17.74
N ALA A 237 7.22 3.24 -18.38
CA ALA A 237 8.04 2.18 -18.96
C ALA A 237 8.53 1.21 -17.88
N PHE A 238 8.96 1.72 -16.72
CA PHE A 238 9.38 0.89 -15.59
C PHE A 238 8.22 0.10 -14.99
N SER A 239 7.07 0.74 -14.81
CA SER A 239 5.84 0.11 -14.29
C SER A 239 5.32 -0.99 -15.23
N ASP A 240 5.29 -0.72 -16.53
CA ASP A 240 4.89 -1.69 -17.56
C ASP A 240 5.84 -2.89 -17.63
N ALA A 241 7.13 -2.71 -17.31
CA ALA A 241 8.08 -3.80 -17.21
C ALA A 241 7.88 -4.62 -15.93
N LEU A 242 7.66 -3.98 -14.78
CA LEU A 242 7.36 -4.65 -13.51
C LEU A 242 6.08 -5.51 -13.60
N ALA A 243 5.05 -5.02 -14.28
CA ALA A 243 3.78 -5.73 -14.45
C ALA A 243 3.92 -7.05 -15.25
N LYS A 244 5.04 -7.26 -15.95
CA LYS A 244 5.33 -8.45 -16.77
C LYS A 244 6.24 -9.47 -16.08
N LEU A 245 6.84 -9.11 -14.94
CA LEU A 245 7.63 -10.03 -14.11
C LEU A 245 6.74 -11.04 -13.41
#